data_AF-A0A932T2I9-F1
#
_entry.id   AF-A0A932T2I9-F1
#
_cell.length_a   1.000
_cell.length_b   1.000
_cell.length_c   1.000
_cell.angle_alpha   90.00
_cell.angle_beta   90.00
_cell.angle_gamma   90.00
#
_symmetry.space_group_name_H-M   'P 1'
#
loop_
_entity.id
_entity.type
_entity.pdbx_description
1 polymer ?
#
loop_
_entity_poly.entity_id
_entity_poly.type
_entity_poly.pdbx_seq_one_letter_code
_entity_poly.pdbx_strand_id
1 'polypeptide(L)'
;MRCLRHLGLVFFAPAAICAAVTSVYAAEPALKPIAANAPAPAFAKDVQPVLVKYCYECHKGDQPKAGLAFDTFKDERTAVTRRQDWERIARQLSTEMMPPVGKPEPTDDERAVLIRWIDARVLKIDCSKIDPGRVTIRRLNKAEYNNTIRDLLGVDVKPADDFPSDDVGYGFDHIGDVLSMPPVLFERYLAAAERVTDAAISTPDPDRAPVKSGKGKTLASVGEAEMDMEFPRTGDYKLRARAYAQQAGPEVARMMLKVDGEEVKTFDVAAVEGQPENYEVTLHIPLGKHRFAARFLNDFYKPDDPDPKNRDRNLYVQRLEVQGPLGVLPDPLPQSHARLITCRPAEGADPTDCARAILRPFVTRAFRRPATGDEIERLARLVVAATKEGDSFERGIQVAVEAVLVSPHFLFRIEIDPQPLDPQAVHPINEFELATRLSYFLWSSLPDDELMRLAHDGALRKEGNLAAQVRRMLKDPKSAALVENFAMQWLQLRNLKLANPDLKQFPDFNDALRSAMETETRLFFEAIVREDRSLFDVLDANFTFVNERLARHYGIPGVQGEQFQRVTLATPERGGILGHASVLTVTSNPTRTSPVKRGKWVLENLLGAPPPPPPADVPELKEAEGKLEG
;
A
#
# COMPACT_ATOMS: atom_id res chain seq x y z
N MET A 1 14.39 -19.92 -9.77
CA MET A 1 14.13 -21.32 -9.33
C MET A 1 14.93 -22.39 -10.09
N ARG A 2 15.13 -22.30 -11.43
CA ARG A 2 15.89 -23.31 -12.19
C ARG A 2 17.36 -23.49 -11.74
N CYS A 3 18.08 -22.41 -11.37
CA CYS A 3 19.44 -22.52 -10.81
C CYS A 3 19.49 -23.01 -9.34
N LEU A 4 18.47 -22.70 -8.53
CA LEU A 4 18.39 -23.18 -7.14
C LEU A 4 18.26 -24.71 -7.04
N ARG A 5 17.62 -25.36 -8.04
CA ARG A 5 17.57 -26.82 -8.16
C ARG A 5 18.93 -27.46 -8.50
N HIS A 6 19.86 -26.73 -9.12
CA HIS A 6 21.21 -27.23 -9.43
C HIS A 6 22.21 -27.05 -8.28
N LEU A 7 21.89 -26.24 -7.26
CA LEU A 7 22.73 -25.96 -6.09
C LEU A 7 22.52 -26.93 -4.90
N GLY A 8 21.88 -28.09 -5.11
CA GLY A 8 21.91 -29.18 -4.13
C GLY A 8 21.07 -28.99 -2.86
N LEU A 9 20.05 -28.12 -2.86
CA LEU A 9 19.06 -28.07 -1.78
C LEU A 9 18.10 -29.26 -1.89
N VAL A 10 18.47 -30.37 -1.28
CA VAL A 10 17.63 -31.55 -1.09
C VAL A 10 16.51 -31.19 -0.10
N PHE A 11 15.27 -31.08 -0.59
CA PHE A 11 14.09 -31.12 0.26
C PHE A 11 13.95 -32.56 0.79
N PHE A 12 14.25 -32.76 2.07
CA PHE A 12 13.93 -34.01 2.77
C PHE A 12 12.41 -34.12 2.94
N ALA A 13 11.81 -35.12 2.28
CA ALA A 13 10.46 -35.58 2.61
C ALA A 13 10.50 -36.38 3.91
N PRO A 14 9.60 -36.16 4.89
CA PRO A 14 9.51 -37.02 6.05
C PRO A 14 8.81 -38.33 5.65
N ALA A 15 9.43 -39.46 5.99
CA ALA A 15 8.86 -40.79 5.83
C ALA A 15 7.65 -40.97 6.76
N ALA A 16 6.48 -41.28 6.19
CA ALA A 16 5.29 -41.65 6.93
C ALA A 16 5.29 -43.17 7.23
N ILE A 17 5.00 -43.52 8.48
CA ILE A 17 4.69 -44.89 8.91
C ILE A 17 3.22 -45.18 8.55
N CYS A 18 3.03 -46.27 7.80
CA CYS A 18 1.75 -46.79 7.35
C CYS A 18 0.95 -47.45 8.49
N ALA A 19 -0.34 -47.13 8.61
CA ALA A 19 -1.36 -48.01 9.17
C ALA A 19 -2.59 -47.97 8.25
N ALA A 20 -3.01 -49.15 7.80
CA ALA A 20 -3.92 -49.37 6.68
C ALA A 20 -5.39 -49.11 7.03
N VAL A 21 -6.07 -48.36 6.15
CA VAL A 21 -7.53 -48.46 5.95
C VAL A 21 -7.77 -48.53 4.45
N THR A 22 -8.18 -49.70 3.98
CA THR A 22 -8.51 -49.96 2.57
C THR A 22 -9.85 -49.30 2.24
N SER A 23 -9.82 -48.22 1.46
CA SER A 23 -11.00 -47.71 0.76
C SER A 23 -10.74 -47.76 -0.76
N VAL A 24 -11.68 -48.38 -1.46
CA VAL A 24 -11.67 -48.56 -2.92
C VAL A 24 -12.07 -47.23 -3.56
N TYR A 25 -11.08 -46.41 -3.91
CA TYR A 25 -11.24 -45.34 -4.88
C TYR A 25 -10.57 -45.76 -6.19
N ALA A 26 -11.32 -45.67 -7.28
CA ALA A 26 -10.78 -45.81 -8.62
C ALA A 26 -9.65 -44.78 -8.81
N ALA A 27 -8.46 -45.26 -9.13
CA ALA A 27 -7.31 -44.42 -9.40
C ALA A 27 -7.60 -43.55 -10.63
N GLU A 28 -7.65 -42.23 -10.44
CA GLU A 28 -7.54 -41.27 -11.54
C GLU A 28 -6.23 -41.51 -12.30
N PRO A 29 -6.19 -41.32 -13.62
CA PRO A 29 -4.97 -41.48 -14.38
C PRO A 29 -3.99 -40.37 -13.95
N ALA A 30 -3.00 -40.74 -13.15
CA ALA A 30 -1.88 -39.88 -12.84
C ALA A 30 -1.22 -39.43 -14.15
N LEU A 31 -1.23 -38.12 -14.42
CA LEU A 31 -0.41 -37.53 -15.47
C LEU A 31 1.03 -37.98 -15.27
N LYS A 32 1.56 -38.75 -16.24
CA LYS A 32 2.95 -39.20 -16.22
C LYS A 32 3.85 -37.95 -16.19
N PRO A 33 4.73 -37.80 -15.20
CA PRO A 33 5.70 -36.72 -15.22
C PRO A 33 6.59 -36.89 -16.45
N ILE A 34 6.70 -35.83 -17.26
CA ILE A 34 7.68 -35.77 -18.35
C ILE A 34 9.05 -36.02 -17.73
N ALA A 35 9.68 -37.15 -18.07
CA ALA A 35 10.91 -37.58 -17.45
C ALA A 35 12.02 -36.53 -17.66
N ALA A 36 12.39 -35.84 -16.59
CA ALA A 36 13.38 -34.77 -16.58
C ALA A 36 14.82 -35.21 -16.97
N ASN A 37 15.05 -36.52 -17.16
CA ASN A 37 16.36 -37.11 -17.46
C ASN A 37 16.47 -37.72 -18.88
N ALA A 38 15.49 -37.53 -19.76
CA ALA A 38 15.62 -37.97 -21.15
C ALA A 38 16.59 -37.04 -21.91
N PRO A 39 17.49 -37.57 -22.78
CA PRO A 39 18.38 -36.73 -23.58
C PRO A 39 17.57 -35.72 -24.41
N ALA A 40 18.06 -34.47 -24.47
CA ALA A 40 17.41 -33.41 -25.22
C ALA A 40 17.28 -33.83 -26.69
N PRO A 41 16.11 -33.60 -27.34
CA PRO A 41 15.96 -33.88 -28.77
C PRO A 41 17.06 -33.19 -29.59
N ALA A 42 17.41 -33.74 -30.75
CA ALA A 42 18.38 -33.13 -31.66
C ALA A 42 17.68 -32.23 -32.67
N PHE A 43 18.17 -30.99 -32.86
CA PHE A 43 17.49 -30.02 -33.73
C PHE A 43 17.20 -30.56 -35.14
N ALA A 44 18.23 -31.03 -35.84
CA ALA A 44 18.08 -31.47 -37.23
C ALA A 44 17.22 -32.74 -37.41
N LYS A 45 17.27 -33.66 -36.43
CA LYS A 45 16.60 -34.96 -36.52
C LYS A 45 15.17 -34.92 -36.00
N ASP A 46 14.94 -34.22 -34.89
CA ASP A 46 13.69 -34.34 -34.13
C ASP A 46 12.85 -33.04 -34.19
N VAL A 47 13.48 -31.87 -34.28
CA VAL A 47 12.78 -30.56 -34.21
C VAL A 47 12.45 -30.03 -35.60
N GLN A 48 13.44 -29.98 -36.49
CA GLN A 48 13.30 -29.40 -37.82
C GLN A 48 12.20 -30.08 -38.66
N PRO A 49 12.01 -31.41 -38.63
CA PRO A 49 10.90 -32.04 -39.36
C PRO A 49 9.53 -31.57 -38.87
N VAL A 50 9.36 -31.36 -37.56
CA VAL A 50 8.11 -30.86 -36.97
C VAL A 50 7.86 -29.41 -37.40
N LEU A 51 8.90 -28.55 -37.39
CA LEU A 51 8.78 -27.18 -37.88
C LEU A 51 8.42 -27.13 -39.37
N VAL A 52 9.03 -27.98 -40.19
CA VAL A 52 8.73 -28.05 -41.63
C VAL A 52 7.27 -28.46 -41.86
N LYS A 53 6.78 -29.43 -41.09
CA LYS A 53 5.42 -29.97 -41.21
C LYS A 53 4.34 -28.98 -40.80
N TYR A 54 4.57 -28.21 -39.73
CA TYR A 54 3.52 -27.43 -39.07
C TYR A 54 3.71 -25.91 -39.12
N CYS A 55 4.94 -25.42 -39.28
CA CYS A 55 5.26 -24.01 -39.12
C CYS A 55 5.68 -23.33 -40.42
N TYR A 56 6.41 -24.03 -41.30
CA TYR A 56 7.06 -23.42 -42.47
C TYR A 56 6.08 -22.83 -43.48
N GLU A 57 4.83 -23.30 -43.53
CA GLU A 57 3.83 -22.73 -44.45
C GLU A 57 3.60 -21.23 -44.20
N CYS A 58 3.68 -20.79 -42.93
CA CYS A 58 3.41 -19.40 -42.53
C CYS A 58 4.66 -18.64 -42.04
N HIS A 59 5.68 -19.35 -41.60
CA HIS A 59 6.86 -18.81 -40.93
C HIS A 59 8.15 -19.09 -41.73
N LYS A 60 8.11 -18.80 -43.03
CA LYS A 60 9.23 -18.98 -43.97
C LYS A 60 9.38 -17.77 -44.90
N GLY A 61 10.60 -17.51 -45.38
CA GLY A 61 10.87 -16.56 -46.47
C GLY A 61 10.91 -15.10 -46.02
N ASP A 62 10.76 -14.18 -46.97
CA ASP A 62 11.04 -12.75 -46.77
C ASP A 62 9.90 -11.97 -46.08
N GLN A 63 8.69 -12.53 -46.01
CA GLN A 63 7.54 -11.94 -45.30
C GLN A 63 6.87 -12.93 -44.34
N PRO A 64 7.61 -13.44 -43.34
CA PRO A 64 7.09 -14.42 -42.42
C PRO A 64 6.04 -13.80 -41.48
N LYS A 65 5.03 -14.57 -41.10
CA LYS A 65 4.07 -14.14 -40.07
C LYS A 65 4.81 -13.89 -38.75
N ALA A 66 4.40 -12.82 -38.05
CA ALA A 66 4.99 -12.36 -36.79
C ALA A 66 6.52 -12.12 -36.83
N GLY A 67 7.09 -11.88 -38.02
CA GLY A 67 8.52 -11.64 -38.21
C GLY A 67 9.41 -12.87 -37.96
N LEU A 68 8.85 -14.08 -37.98
CA LEU A 68 9.53 -15.32 -37.59
C LEU A 68 9.75 -16.24 -38.78
N ALA A 69 10.99 -16.33 -39.28
CA ALA A 69 11.36 -17.17 -40.42
C ALA A 69 12.21 -18.37 -39.97
N PHE A 70 11.60 -19.54 -39.80
CA PHE A 70 12.28 -20.75 -39.32
C PHE A 70 13.31 -21.31 -40.31
N ASP A 71 13.16 -21.01 -41.60
CA ASP A 71 14.08 -21.41 -42.66
C ASP A 71 15.44 -20.71 -42.57
N THR A 72 15.55 -19.64 -41.78
CA THR A 72 16.83 -18.99 -41.47
C THR A 72 17.70 -19.82 -40.51
N PHE A 73 17.11 -20.77 -39.78
CA PHE A 73 17.81 -21.66 -38.86
C PHE A 73 18.38 -22.87 -39.60
N LYS A 74 19.64 -22.76 -40.02
CA LYS A 74 20.34 -23.83 -40.75
C LYS A 74 20.73 -25.00 -39.86
N ASP A 75 20.94 -24.74 -38.57
CA ASP A 75 21.40 -25.69 -37.58
C ASP A 75 21.02 -25.25 -36.15
N GLU A 76 21.32 -26.10 -35.16
CA GLU A 76 21.07 -25.78 -33.75
C GLU A 76 21.78 -24.49 -33.32
N ARG A 77 22.99 -24.23 -33.82
CA ARG A 77 23.81 -23.07 -33.43
C ARG A 77 23.13 -21.75 -33.81
N THR A 78 22.57 -21.68 -35.02
CA THR A 78 21.83 -20.51 -35.49
C THR A 78 20.47 -20.41 -34.80
N ALA A 79 19.80 -21.53 -34.56
CA ALA A 79 18.50 -21.56 -33.89
C ALA A 79 18.55 -21.01 -32.45
N VAL A 80 19.56 -21.40 -31.64
CA VAL A 80 19.63 -20.99 -30.22
C VAL A 80 19.93 -19.49 -30.01
N THR A 81 20.38 -18.77 -31.05
CA THR A 81 20.68 -17.33 -30.93
C THR A 81 19.43 -16.46 -30.77
N ARG A 82 18.27 -16.92 -31.26
CA ARG A 82 16.98 -16.19 -31.20
C ARG A 82 16.17 -16.54 -29.96
N ARG A 83 16.79 -16.45 -28.78
CA ARG A 83 16.19 -16.87 -27.51
C ARG A 83 14.80 -16.30 -27.24
N GLN A 84 14.62 -14.99 -27.42
CA GLN A 84 13.33 -14.30 -27.18
C GLN A 84 12.21 -14.84 -28.08
N ASP A 85 12.52 -15.19 -29.33
CA ASP A 85 11.54 -15.80 -30.24
C ASP A 85 11.14 -17.18 -29.74
N TRP A 86 12.09 -18.00 -29.31
CA TRP A 86 11.81 -19.33 -28.77
C TRP A 86 11.04 -19.32 -27.46
N GLU A 87 11.24 -18.32 -26.61
CA GLU A 87 10.38 -18.11 -25.43
C GLU A 87 8.93 -17.84 -25.84
N ARG A 88 8.72 -17.02 -26.87
CA ARG A 88 7.38 -16.77 -27.43
C ARG A 88 6.80 -18.03 -28.07
N ILE A 89 7.58 -18.78 -28.83
CA ILE A 89 7.16 -20.04 -29.47
C ILE A 89 6.77 -21.08 -28.43
N ALA A 90 7.58 -21.28 -27.39
CA ALA A 90 7.26 -22.21 -26.31
C ALA A 90 5.93 -21.88 -25.65
N ARG A 91 5.63 -20.60 -25.40
CA ARG A 91 4.32 -20.16 -24.89
C ARG A 91 3.19 -20.53 -25.84
N GLN A 92 3.30 -20.16 -27.12
CA GLN A 92 2.27 -20.44 -28.13
C GLN A 92 2.00 -21.94 -28.32
N LEU A 93 3.06 -22.76 -28.28
CA LEU A 93 2.94 -24.21 -28.36
C LEU A 93 2.30 -24.80 -27.11
N SER A 94 2.70 -24.33 -25.91
CA SER A 94 2.18 -24.85 -24.63
C SER A 94 0.72 -24.48 -24.39
N THR A 95 0.23 -23.40 -25.00
CA THR A 95 -1.18 -22.98 -24.95
C THR A 95 -1.96 -23.39 -26.20
N GLU A 96 -1.38 -24.21 -27.07
CA GLU A 96 -2.01 -24.71 -28.31
C GLU A 96 -2.56 -23.61 -29.23
N MET A 97 -2.03 -22.40 -29.15
CA MET A 97 -2.45 -21.27 -29.98
C MET A 97 -1.81 -21.30 -31.37
N MET A 98 -0.76 -22.12 -31.53
CA MET A 98 -0.10 -22.36 -32.80
C MET A 98 0.02 -23.86 -33.07
N PRO A 99 -0.22 -24.31 -34.32
CA PRO A 99 -0.68 -23.53 -35.49
C PRO A 99 -2.09 -22.93 -35.34
N PRO A 100 -2.47 -21.89 -36.11
CA PRO A 100 -3.77 -21.24 -35.96
C PRO A 100 -4.92 -22.18 -36.37
N VAL A 101 -6.11 -21.92 -35.84
CA VAL A 101 -7.33 -22.71 -36.10
C VAL A 101 -7.51 -23.00 -37.60
N GLY A 102 -7.74 -24.27 -37.93
CA GLY A 102 -7.92 -24.74 -39.31
C GLY A 102 -6.63 -25.15 -40.01
N LYS A 103 -5.47 -25.06 -39.35
CA LYS A 103 -4.20 -25.63 -39.82
C LYS A 103 -3.91 -26.98 -39.15
N PRO A 104 -3.10 -27.86 -39.78
CA PRO A 104 -2.66 -29.09 -39.15
C PRO A 104 -1.93 -28.80 -37.84
N GLU A 105 -2.25 -29.53 -36.78
CA GLU A 105 -1.61 -29.36 -35.47
C GLU A 105 -0.61 -30.50 -35.17
N PRO A 106 0.49 -30.19 -34.46
CA PRO A 106 1.36 -31.21 -33.88
C PRO A 106 0.59 -32.09 -32.90
N THR A 107 0.89 -33.39 -32.91
CA THR A 107 0.48 -34.29 -31.82
C THR A 107 1.13 -33.87 -30.50
N ASP A 108 0.58 -34.31 -29.36
CA ASP A 108 1.12 -34.02 -28.03
C ASP A 108 2.60 -34.41 -27.90
N ASP A 109 2.99 -35.55 -28.49
CA ASP A 109 4.37 -36.01 -28.50
C ASP A 109 5.28 -35.11 -29.36
N GLU A 110 4.84 -34.70 -30.55
CA GLU A 110 5.59 -33.78 -31.42
C GLU A 110 5.73 -32.39 -30.76
N ARG A 111 4.67 -31.91 -30.10
CA ARG A 111 4.67 -30.68 -29.32
C ARG A 111 5.63 -30.76 -28.14
N ALA A 112 5.62 -31.89 -27.41
CA ALA A 112 6.53 -32.14 -26.31
C ALA A 112 7.99 -32.21 -26.76
N VAL A 113 8.27 -32.71 -27.97
CA VAL A 113 9.62 -32.68 -28.58
C VAL A 113 10.09 -31.24 -28.78
N LEU A 114 9.25 -30.37 -29.36
CA LEU A 114 9.58 -28.95 -29.55
C LEU A 114 9.85 -28.28 -28.20
N ILE A 115 8.93 -28.41 -27.25
CA ILE A 115 9.04 -27.77 -25.92
C ILE A 115 10.28 -28.25 -25.17
N ARG A 116 10.54 -29.57 -25.15
CA ARG A 116 11.74 -30.12 -24.49
C ARG A 116 13.03 -29.64 -25.12
N TRP A 117 13.10 -29.54 -26.45
CA TRP A 117 14.28 -28.99 -27.10
C TRP A 117 14.48 -27.52 -26.75
N ILE A 118 13.41 -26.71 -26.81
CA ILE A 118 13.45 -25.29 -26.44
C ILE A 118 13.95 -25.17 -24.99
N ASP A 119 13.37 -25.92 -24.06
CA ASP A 119 13.76 -25.89 -22.65
C ASP A 119 15.23 -26.31 -22.42
N ALA A 120 15.68 -27.37 -23.09
CA ALA A 120 17.00 -27.94 -22.85
C ALA A 120 18.13 -27.22 -23.59
N ARG A 121 17.86 -26.62 -24.76
CA ARG A 121 18.86 -26.04 -25.65
C ARG A 121 18.81 -24.52 -25.75
N VAL A 122 17.62 -23.92 -25.62
CA VAL A 122 17.45 -22.46 -25.77
C VAL A 122 17.21 -21.77 -24.42
N LEU A 123 16.32 -22.32 -23.59
CA LEU A 123 15.94 -21.74 -22.29
C LEU A 123 16.77 -22.26 -21.14
N LYS A 124 17.74 -23.15 -21.40
CA LYS A 124 18.70 -23.59 -20.41
C LYS A 124 19.51 -22.37 -19.96
N ILE A 125 19.37 -22.03 -18.69
CA ILE A 125 20.12 -20.95 -18.07
C ILE A 125 21.49 -21.50 -17.70
N ASP A 126 22.53 -20.94 -18.28
CA ASP A 126 23.89 -21.12 -17.78
C ASP A 126 23.99 -20.36 -16.46
N CYS A 127 23.91 -21.08 -15.34
CA CYS A 127 23.96 -20.51 -14.01
C CYS A 127 25.34 -19.91 -13.66
N SER A 128 26.36 -20.06 -14.53
CA SER A 128 27.64 -19.35 -14.41
C SER A 128 27.64 -17.95 -15.04
N LYS A 129 26.65 -17.65 -15.90
CA LYS A 129 26.44 -16.35 -16.55
C LYS A 129 25.06 -15.83 -16.21
N ILE A 130 24.90 -15.38 -14.97
CA ILE A 130 23.65 -14.82 -14.48
C ILE A 130 23.64 -13.34 -14.85
N ASP A 131 22.78 -12.94 -15.78
CA ASP A 131 22.42 -11.54 -16.00
C ASP A 131 20.97 -11.36 -15.54
N PRO A 132 20.74 -10.76 -14.36
CA PRO A 132 19.40 -10.50 -13.85
C PRO A 132 18.74 -9.27 -14.50
N GLY A 133 19.42 -8.59 -15.42
CA GLY A 133 19.02 -7.30 -15.94
C GLY A 133 19.32 -6.14 -14.98
N ARG A 134 18.94 -4.93 -15.40
CA ARG A 134 19.09 -3.69 -14.62
C ARG A 134 17.73 -3.28 -14.05
N VAL A 135 17.75 -2.73 -12.84
CA VAL A 135 16.56 -2.18 -12.18
C VAL A 135 16.56 -0.67 -12.34
N THR A 136 15.42 -0.10 -12.73
CA THR A 136 15.21 1.35 -12.75
C THR A 136 15.01 1.86 -11.33
N ILE A 137 15.54 3.05 -11.06
CA ILE A 137 15.32 3.73 -9.78
C ILE A 137 13.81 3.89 -9.61
N ARG A 138 13.27 3.41 -8.50
CA ARG A 138 11.83 3.41 -8.23
C ARG A 138 11.53 4.13 -6.94
N ARG A 139 10.62 5.09 -6.99
CA ARG A 139 10.08 5.71 -5.79
C ARG A 139 9.20 4.74 -5.02
N LEU A 140 8.96 5.04 -3.75
CA LEU A 140 7.88 4.40 -3.00
C LEU A 140 6.55 4.75 -3.66
N ASN A 141 5.72 3.73 -3.89
CA ASN A 141 4.32 3.96 -4.26
C ASN A 141 3.52 4.42 -3.02
N LYS A 142 2.25 4.79 -3.18
CA LYS A 142 1.42 5.30 -2.07
C LYS A 142 1.36 4.35 -0.88
N ALA A 143 1.17 3.05 -1.13
CA ALA A 143 1.06 2.02 -0.09
C ALA A 143 2.40 1.81 0.64
N GLU A 144 3.49 1.71 -0.11
CA GLU A 144 4.85 1.58 0.41
C GLU A 144 5.24 2.80 1.25
N TYR A 145 4.88 4.03 0.84
CA TYR A 145 5.13 5.25 1.61
C TYR A 145 4.38 5.22 2.95
N ASN A 146 3.06 4.99 2.94
CA ASN A 146 2.25 4.92 4.15
C ASN A 146 2.77 3.86 5.13
N ASN A 147 3.08 2.66 4.65
CA ASN A 147 3.63 1.58 5.47
C ASN A 147 5.01 1.92 6.05
N THR A 148 5.88 2.53 5.23
CA THR A 148 7.22 2.96 5.65
C THR A 148 7.14 4.02 6.75
N ILE A 149 6.26 5.02 6.61
CA ILE A 149 6.03 6.05 7.64
C ILE A 149 5.55 5.43 8.96
N ARG A 150 4.55 4.54 8.90
CA ARG A 150 4.04 3.83 10.07
C ARG A 150 5.14 3.05 10.79
N ASP A 151 5.93 2.29 10.04
CA ASP A 151 6.97 1.44 10.62
C ASP A 151 8.20 2.23 11.08
N LEU A 152 8.48 3.39 10.48
CA LEU A 152 9.61 4.24 10.84
C LEU A 152 9.32 5.08 12.09
N LEU A 153 8.15 5.71 12.16
CA LEU A 153 7.81 6.72 13.18
C LEU A 153 6.77 6.24 14.19
N GLY A 154 6.05 5.16 13.89
CA GLY A 154 5.01 4.63 14.78
C GLY A 154 3.71 5.43 14.76
N VAL A 155 3.43 6.19 13.69
CA VAL A 155 2.21 7.00 13.52
C VAL A 155 1.35 6.46 12.36
N ASP A 156 0.02 6.52 12.49
CA ASP A 156 -0.93 6.03 11.47
C ASP A 156 -1.68 7.20 10.79
N VAL A 157 -0.93 8.09 10.13
CA VAL A 157 -1.47 9.32 9.52
C VAL A 157 -1.77 9.23 8.02
N LYS A 158 -1.45 8.08 7.39
CA LYS A 158 -1.65 7.75 5.96
C LYS A 158 -1.52 8.95 4.99
N PRO A 159 -0.40 9.67 5.02
CA PRO A 159 -0.25 10.93 4.30
C PRO A 159 -0.27 10.78 2.79
N ALA A 160 0.07 9.60 2.27
CA ALA A 160 0.08 9.35 0.84
C ALA A 160 -1.32 9.24 0.25
N ASP A 161 -2.40 9.14 1.05
CA ASP A 161 -3.76 9.05 0.51
C ASP A 161 -4.11 10.28 -0.36
N ASP A 162 -3.54 11.45 -0.01
CA ASP A 162 -3.68 12.73 -0.70
C ASP A 162 -2.76 12.88 -1.95
N PHE A 163 -1.94 11.87 -2.25
CA PHE A 163 -1.06 11.91 -3.43
C PHE A 163 -1.84 11.60 -4.72
N PRO A 164 -1.38 12.13 -5.87
CA PRO A 164 -1.82 11.63 -7.18
C PRO A 164 -1.72 10.10 -7.25
N SER A 165 -2.61 9.47 -8.01
CA SER A 165 -2.55 8.03 -8.24
C SER A 165 -1.22 7.63 -8.87
N ASP A 166 -0.71 6.46 -8.48
CA ASP A 166 0.47 5.87 -9.09
C ASP A 166 0.13 5.32 -10.48
N ASP A 167 1.07 5.49 -11.42
CA ASP A 167 0.99 4.89 -12.73
C ASP A 167 1.12 3.36 -12.63
N VAL A 168 0.34 2.63 -13.44
CA VAL A 168 0.30 1.17 -13.43
C VAL A 168 1.06 0.63 -14.64
N GLY A 169 2.11 -0.16 -14.37
CA GLY A 169 2.93 -0.83 -15.37
C GLY A 169 2.77 -2.34 -15.24
N TYR A 170 2.49 -3.04 -16.34
CA TYR A 170 2.29 -4.50 -16.33
C TYR A 170 1.28 -5.00 -15.29
N GLY A 171 0.29 -4.18 -14.93
CA GLY A 171 -0.72 -4.50 -13.91
C GLY A 171 -0.34 -4.16 -12.47
N PHE A 172 0.83 -3.56 -12.23
CA PHE A 172 1.32 -3.22 -10.90
C PHE A 172 1.69 -1.74 -10.76
N ASP A 173 1.37 -1.15 -9.62
CA ASP A 173 1.63 0.25 -9.24
C ASP A 173 3.00 0.49 -8.56
N HIS A 174 3.91 -0.50 -8.58
CA HIS A 174 5.22 -0.42 -7.95
C HIS A 174 6.38 -0.65 -8.94
N ILE A 175 6.10 -0.49 -10.24
CA ILE A 175 7.07 -0.67 -11.33
C ILE A 175 7.84 0.63 -11.57
N GLY A 176 9.16 0.59 -11.42
CA GLY A 176 10.02 1.77 -11.55
C GLY A 176 9.89 2.50 -12.89
N ASP A 177 9.72 1.76 -13.98
CA ASP A 177 9.68 2.30 -15.36
C ASP A 177 8.53 3.28 -15.63
N VAL A 178 7.45 3.18 -14.85
CA VAL A 178 6.27 4.04 -15.00
C VAL A 178 6.09 4.99 -13.81
N LEU A 179 6.81 4.80 -12.70
CA LEU A 179 6.67 5.64 -11.52
C LEU A 179 7.37 6.99 -11.70
N SER A 180 6.66 7.90 -12.35
CA SER A 180 7.09 9.28 -12.54
C SER A 180 7.03 10.11 -11.23
N MET A 181 7.71 11.26 -11.21
CA MET A 181 7.65 12.24 -10.13
C MET A 181 7.13 13.58 -10.67
N PRO A 182 5.79 13.77 -10.74
CA PRO A 182 5.21 15.05 -11.13
C PRO A 182 5.51 16.15 -10.09
N PRO A 183 5.61 17.43 -10.49
CA PRO A 183 5.83 18.54 -9.55
C PRO A 183 4.83 18.58 -8.40
N VAL A 184 3.54 18.32 -8.68
CA VAL A 184 2.48 18.25 -7.66
C VAL A 184 2.78 17.17 -6.61
N LEU A 185 3.38 16.04 -7.00
CA LEU A 185 3.74 14.99 -6.05
C LEU A 185 4.85 15.45 -5.11
N PHE A 186 5.80 16.28 -5.57
CA PHE A 186 6.85 16.85 -4.73
C PHE A 186 6.29 17.79 -3.65
N GLU A 187 5.35 18.67 -4.02
CA GLU A 187 4.64 19.52 -3.06
C GLU A 187 3.89 18.68 -2.01
N ARG A 188 3.27 17.57 -2.43
CA ARG A 188 2.59 16.65 -1.51
C ARG A 188 3.55 15.92 -0.58
N TYR A 189 4.78 15.60 -1.00
CA TYR A 189 5.78 15.04 -0.09
C TYR A 189 6.20 16.03 1.01
N LEU A 190 6.32 17.32 0.70
CA LEU A 190 6.62 18.35 1.71
C LEU A 190 5.50 18.48 2.73
N ALA A 191 4.25 18.61 2.25
CA ALA A 191 3.08 18.66 3.14
C ALA A 191 2.92 17.37 3.96
N ALA A 192 3.21 16.21 3.36
CA ALA A 192 3.22 14.93 4.06
C ALA A 192 4.28 14.87 5.15
N ALA A 193 5.50 15.33 4.88
CA ALA A 193 6.59 15.36 5.84
C ALA A 193 6.21 16.20 7.07
N GLU A 194 5.67 17.41 6.88
CA GLU A 194 5.20 18.28 7.96
C GLU A 194 4.08 17.62 8.78
N ARG A 195 3.04 17.11 8.11
CA ARG A 195 1.92 16.42 8.79
C ARG A 195 2.39 15.21 9.61
N VAL A 196 3.39 14.49 9.09
CA VAL A 196 3.95 13.31 9.75
C VAL A 196 4.79 13.70 10.96
N THR A 197 5.67 14.69 10.85
CA THR A 197 6.51 15.14 11.98
C THR A 197 5.68 15.80 13.06
N ASP A 198 4.60 16.48 12.72
CA ASP A 198 3.64 17.05 13.66
C ASP A 198 2.92 15.98 14.47
N ALA A 199 2.55 14.87 13.85
CA ALA A 199 1.97 13.74 14.55
C ALA A 199 3.00 12.95 15.37
N ALA A 200 4.25 12.86 14.90
CA ALA A 200 5.28 12.04 15.52
C ALA A 200 5.97 12.73 16.70
N ILE A 201 6.21 14.04 16.61
CA ILE A 201 7.01 14.82 17.56
C ILE A 201 6.17 15.99 18.09
N SER A 202 5.81 15.92 19.37
CA SER A 202 5.25 17.09 20.07
C SER A 202 6.32 18.18 20.25
N THR A 203 5.94 19.43 20.00
CA THR A 203 6.75 20.62 20.28
C THR A 203 6.10 21.46 21.39
N PRO A 204 6.87 22.24 22.16
CA PRO A 204 6.34 23.20 23.12
C PRO A 204 5.84 24.49 22.42
N ASP A 205 5.29 24.39 21.21
CA ASP A 205 4.79 25.55 20.45
C ASP A 205 3.47 26.06 21.06
N PRO A 206 3.40 27.31 21.55
CA PRO A 206 2.19 27.90 22.10
C PRO A 206 0.99 27.85 21.15
N ASP A 207 1.21 28.00 19.84
CA ASP A 207 0.13 28.04 18.84
C ASP A 207 -0.47 26.67 18.58
N ARG A 208 0.28 25.60 18.92
CA ARG A 208 -0.14 24.19 18.78
C ARG A 208 -0.59 23.57 20.10
N ALA A 209 -0.71 24.35 21.16
CA ALA A 209 -1.19 23.85 22.45
C ALA A 209 -2.64 23.31 22.36
N PRO A 210 -3.01 22.26 23.13
CA PRO A 210 -4.34 21.67 23.08
C PRO A 210 -5.45 22.68 23.35
N VAL A 211 -6.54 22.59 22.58
CA VAL A 211 -7.74 23.44 22.75
C VAL A 211 -8.89 22.60 23.28
N LYS A 212 -9.46 23.00 24.42
CA LYS A 212 -10.74 22.50 24.93
C LYS A 212 -11.82 23.54 24.68
N SER A 213 -12.93 23.14 24.08
CA SER A 213 -14.06 24.03 23.81
C SER A 213 -15.28 23.66 24.67
N GLY A 214 -15.93 24.65 25.25
CA GLY A 214 -17.21 24.57 25.96
C GLY A 214 -18.35 25.17 25.13
N LYS A 215 -19.58 24.76 25.44
CA LYS A 215 -20.78 25.34 24.81
C LYS A 215 -20.92 26.80 25.18
N GLY A 216 -21.24 27.64 24.20
CA GLY A 216 -21.65 29.00 24.45
C GLY A 216 -23.12 29.11 24.89
N LYS A 217 -23.61 30.34 25.02
CA LYS A 217 -24.98 30.65 25.44
C LYS A 217 -25.42 32.00 24.85
N THR A 218 -26.69 32.08 24.46
CA THR A 218 -27.35 33.36 24.17
C THR A 218 -27.80 33.99 25.47
N LEU A 219 -27.43 35.24 25.67
CA LEU A 219 -27.68 36.02 26.87
C LEU A 219 -28.55 37.22 26.47
N ALA A 220 -29.86 37.09 26.70
CA ALA A 220 -30.84 38.13 26.41
C ALA A 220 -31.04 39.15 27.54
N SER A 221 -30.24 39.01 28.60
CA SER A 221 -30.13 39.95 29.71
C SER A 221 -28.82 39.66 30.44
N VAL A 222 -28.47 40.47 31.44
CA VAL A 222 -27.26 40.29 32.26
C VAL A 222 -27.21 38.86 32.80
N GLY A 223 -26.17 38.13 32.39
CA GLY A 223 -25.97 36.72 32.72
C GLY A 223 -24.62 36.24 32.19
N GLU A 224 -24.32 34.97 32.37
CA GLU A 224 -23.04 34.39 31.94
C GLU A 224 -23.20 33.05 31.22
N ALA A 225 -22.31 32.85 30.25
CA ALA A 225 -21.97 31.57 29.67
C ALA A 225 -20.74 31.06 30.41
N GLU A 226 -20.68 29.77 30.73
CA GLU A 226 -19.63 29.24 31.59
C GLU A 226 -19.27 27.80 31.26
N MET A 227 -18.05 27.43 31.61
CA MET A 227 -17.55 26.06 31.52
C MET A 227 -16.65 25.75 32.72
N ASP A 228 -16.89 24.59 33.33
CA ASP A 228 -15.95 24.00 34.28
C ASP A 228 -14.81 23.33 33.52
N MET A 229 -13.60 23.46 34.05
CA MET A 229 -12.40 23.02 33.37
C MET A 229 -11.39 22.45 34.33
N GLU A 230 -10.74 21.38 33.91
CA GLU A 230 -9.63 20.77 34.62
C GLU A 230 -8.32 21.12 33.92
N PHE A 231 -7.50 21.85 34.66
CA PHE A 231 -6.16 22.28 34.28
C PHE A 231 -5.18 21.25 34.83
N PRO A 232 -4.54 20.43 33.97
CA PRO A 232 -3.72 19.30 34.41
C PRO A 232 -2.37 19.70 35.01
N ARG A 233 -2.01 20.99 34.98
CA ARG A 233 -0.79 21.55 35.57
C ARG A 233 -0.90 23.06 35.70
N THR A 234 -0.09 23.64 36.59
CA THR A 234 0.10 25.09 36.66
C THR A 234 0.86 25.57 35.43
N GLY A 235 0.40 26.65 34.79
CA GLY A 235 1.05 27.21 33.60
C GLY A 235 0.25 28.33 32.94
N ASP A 236 0.72 28.80 31.78
CA ASP A 236 0.02 29.83 31.00
C ASP A 236 -1.03 29.21 30.08
N TYR A 237 -2.21 29.80 30.06
CA TYR A 237 -3.36 29.36 29.27
C TYR A 237 -4.00 30.55 28.57
N LYS A 238 -4.36 30.39 27.31
CA LYS A 238 -5.16 31.37 26.55
C LYS A 238 -6.63 31.02 26.67
N LEU A 239 -7.38 31.87 27.36
CA LEU A 239 -8.84 31.78 27.49
C LEU A 239 -9.48 32.64 26.41
N ARG A 240 -10.49 32.10 25.72
CA ARG A 240 -11.12 32.75 24.58
C ARG A 240 -12.64 32.56 24.60
N ALA A 241 -13.38 33.64 24.34
CA ALA A 241 -14.80 33.58 24.02
C ALA A 241 -15.00 34.03 22.57
N ARG A 242 -15.60 33.16 21.75
CA ARG A 242 -16.05 33.56 20.41
C ARG A 242 -17.46 34.10 20.52
N ALA A 243 -17.66 35.38 20.24
CA ALA A 243 -18.92 36.05 20.48
C ALA A 243 -19.26 37.11 19.43
N TYR A 244 -20.54 37.44 19.35
CA TYR A 244 -21.08 38.62 18.68
C TYR A 244 -22.27 39.14 19.48
N ALA A 245 -22.78 40.31 19.12
CA ALA A 245 -23.95 40.88 19.76
C ALA A 245 -24.95 41.43 18.75
N GLN A 246 -26.23 41.38 19.14
CA GLN A 246 -27.25 42.25 18.58
C GLN A 246 -27.12 43.60 19.29
N GLN A 247 -26.83 44.66 18.52
CA GLN A 247 -26.61 45.99 19.07
C GLN A 247 -27.95 46.72 19.23
N ALA A 248 -28.12 47.39 20.37
CA ALA A 248 -29.22 48.33 20.61
C ALA A 248 -28.78 49.35 21.67
N GLY A 249 -29.38 50.54 21.67
CA GLY A 249 -29.04 51.63 22.58
C GLY A 249 -27.75 52.38 22.20
N PRO A 250 -27.30 53.34 23.03
CA PRO A 250 -26.20 54.25 22.70
C PRO A 250 -24.78 53.65 22.87
N GLU A 251 -24.68 52.43 23.41
CA GLU A 251 -23.41 51.75 23.65
C GLU A 251 -23.35 50.44 22.86
N VAL A 252 -22.14 49.92 22.66
CA VAL A 252 -21.96 48.54 22.20
C VAL A 252 -22.15 47.56 23.36
N ALA A 253 -22.48 46.31 23.04
CA ALA A 253 -22.50 45.24 24.04
C ALA A 253 -21.13 45.05 24.68
N ARG A 254 -21.09 44.80 25.99
CA ARG A 254 -19.86 44.59 26.76
C ARG A 254 -19.87 43.22 27.43
N MET A 255 -18.73 42.54 27.35
CA MET A 255 -18.53 41.20 27.89
C MET A 255 -17.32 41.18 28.83
N MET A 256 -17.48 40.59 30.02
CA MET A 256 -16.38 40.33 30.96
C MET A 256 -16.00 38.86 30.94
N LEU A 257 -14.72 38.57 30.74
CA LEU A 257 -14.17 37.25 31.03
C LEU A 257 -13.85 37.13 32.52
N LYS A 258 -14.24 36.00 33.12
CA LYS A 258 -14.05 35.68 34.54
C LYS A 258 -13.40 34.31 34.71
N VAL A 259 -12.57 34.19 35.74
CA VAL A 259 -12.02 32.90 36.21
C VAL A 259 -12.33 32.78 37.70
N ASP A 260 -12.98 31.68 38.09
CA ASP A 260 -13.40 31.40 39.48
C ASP A 260 -14.23 32.52 40.13
N GLY A 261 -14.97 33.25 39.32
CA GLY A 261 -15.78 34.39 39.76
C GLY A 261 -15.03 35.72 39.84
N GLU A 262 -13.70 35.73 39.68
CA GLU A 262 -12.89 36.95 39.59
C GLU A 262 -12.92 37.54 38.17
N GLU A 263 -12.93 38.86 38.09
CA GLU A 263 -12.97 39.60 36.82
C GLU A 263 -11.57 39.68 36.21
N VAL A 264 -11.42 39.21 34.98
CA VAL A 264 -10.13 39.18 34.28
C VAL A 264 -9.99 40.33 33.30
N LYS A 265 -10.94 40.45 32.37
CA LYS A 265 -10.85 41.43 31.29
C LYS A 265 -12.21 41.72 30.67
N THR A 266 -12.52 43.00 30.48
CA THR A 266 -13.71 43.47 29.75
C THR A 266 -13.38 43.72 28.30
N PHE A 267 -14.34 43.41 27.42
CA PHE A 267 -14.29 43.66 25.99
C PHE A 267 -15.55 44.36 25.52
N ASP A 268 -15.38 45.29 24.60
CA ASP A 268 -16.45 45.84 23.78
C ASP A 268 -16.71 44.88 22.60
N VAL A 269 -17.93 44.35 22.52
CA VAL A 269 -18.36 43.37 21.51
C VAL A 269 -19.10 44.11 20.41
N ALA A 270 -18.33 44.73 19.52
CA ALA A 270 -18.87 45.39 18.32
C ALA A 270 -19.23 44.39 17.20
N ALA A 271 -18.72 43.14 17.29
CA ALA A 271 -19.02 42.06 16.36
C ALA A 271 -20.54 41.81 16.25
N VAL A 272 -21.02 41.55 15.04
CA VAL A 272 -22.43 41.35 14.72
C VAL A 272 -22.70 39.96 14.15
N GLU A 273 -23.98 39.64 13.99
CA GLU A 273 -24.41 38.36 13.43
C GLU A 273 -23.77 38.09 12.06
N GLY A 274 -23.28 36.86 11.86
CA GLY A 274 -22.53 36.45 10.66
C GLY A 274 -21.03 36.79 10.68
N GLN A 275 -20.56 37.64 11.60
CA GLN A 275 -19.15 38.01 11.75
C GLN A 275 -18.67 37.97 13.22
N PRO A 276 -18.73 36.81 13.89
CA PRO A 276 -18.28 36.67 15.27
C PRO A 276 -16.75 36.81 15.41
N GLU A 277 -16.33 37.47 16.48
CA GLU A 277 -14.92 37.69 16.80
C GLU A 277 -14.48 36.85 18.01
N ASN A 278 -13.17 36.73 18.17
CA ASN A 278 -12.53 36.05 19.29
C ASN A 278 -12.04 37.09 20.31
N TYR A 279 -12.54 37.00 21.54
CA TYR A 279 -12.11 37.83 22.66
C TYR A 279 -11.26 36.97 23.60
N GLU A 280 -9.98 37.30 23.77
CA GLU A 280 -9.02 36.41 24.43
C GLU A 280 -8.08 37.10 25.42
N VAL A 281 -7.61 36.32 26.40
CA VAL A 281 -6.66 36.72 27.43
C VAL A 281 -5.78 35.53 27.80
N THR A 282 -4.49 35.77 27.99
CA THR A 282 -3.54 34.77 28.49
C THR A 282 -3.35 34.98 29.99
N LEU A 283 -3.51 33.91 30.78
CA LEU A 283 -3.37 33.93 32.24
C LEU A 283 -2.51 32.76 32.72
N HIS A 284 -1.82 32.99 33.83
CA HIS A 284 -1.17 31.93 34.59
C HIS A 284 -2.20 31.27 35.52
N ILE A 285 -2.56 30.02 35.28
CA ILE A 285 -3.63 29.31 36.01
C ILE A 285 -3.01 28.14 36.79
N PRO A 286 -3.32 28.00 38.10
CA PRO A 286 -2.89 26.85 38.91
C PRO A 286 -3.41 25.50 38.39
N LEU A 287 -2.74 24.41 38.76
CA LEU A 287 -3.27 23.05 38.64
C LEU A 287 -4.60 22.94 39.41
N GLY A 288 -5.63 22.37 38.77
CA GLY A 288 -6.88 22.06 39.45
C GLY A 288 -8.13 22.31 38.59
N LYS A 289 -9.28 22.28 39.26
CA LYS A 289 -10.57 22.62 38.66
C LYS A 289 -10.80 24.12 38.79
N HIS A 290 -11.08 24.78 37.68
CA HIS A 290 -11.42 26.19 37.63
C HIS A 290 -12.65 26.40 36.75
N ARG A 291 -13.36 27.50 36.96
CA ARG A 291 -14.55 27.88 36.18
C ARG A 291 -14.24 29.11 35.33
N PHE A 292 -14.41 28.98 34.02
CA PHE A 292 -14.27 30.09 33.09
C PHE A 292 -15.64 30.57 32.63
N ALA A 293 -15.89 31.87 32.69
CA ALA A 293 -17.16 32.46 32.30
C ALA A 293 -17.00 33.71 31.45
N ALA A 294 -17.95 33.91 30.53
CA ALA A 294 -18.14 35.14 29.79
C ALA A 294 -19.49 35.76 30.20
N ARG A 295 -19.43 36.93 30.83
CA ARG A 295 -20.57 37.63 31.43
C ARG A 295 -20.99 38.83 30.59
N PHE A 296 -22.27 38.93 30.25
CA PHE A 296 -22.86 40.11 29.61
C PHE A 296 -23.10 41.21 30.64
N LEU A 297 -22.60 42.43 30.40
CA LEU A 297 -22.54 43.49 31.41
C LEU A 297 -23.61 44.57 31.29
N ASN A 298 -23.99 44.95 30.08
CA ASN A 298 -24.80 46.13 29.82
C ASN A 298 -26.01 45.78 28.95
N ASP A 299 -26.97 45.08 29.54
CA ASP A 299 -28.27 44.82 28.92
C ASP A 299 -29.01 46.13 28.57
N PHE A 300 -29.79 46.11 27.49
CA PHE A 300 -30.58 47.26 27.03
C PHE A 300 -31.87 46.76 26.38
N TYR A 301 -33.02 47.19 26.91
CA TYR A 301 -34.34 46.81 26.41
C TYR A 301 -35.26 48.03 26.28
N LYS A 302 -35.76 48.27 25.07
CA LYS A 302 -36.70 49.34 24.71
C LYS A 302 -37.78 48.77 23.76
N PRO A 303 -38.82 48.12 24.30
CA PRO A 303 -39.80 47.37 23.49
C PRO A 303 -40.59 48.24 22.51
N ASP A 304 -40.80 49.51 22.83
CA ASP A 304 -41.60 50.45 22.04
C ASP A 304 -40.83 51.13 20.90
N ASP A 305 -39.58 50.73 20.63
CA ASP A 305 -38.82 51.31 19.51
C ASP A 305 -39.44 50.90 18.16
N PRO A 306 -39.66 51.85 17.23
CA PRO A 306 -40.24 51.55 15.93
C PRO A 306 -39.39 50.59 15.09
N ASP A 307 -38.07 50.58 15.26
CA ASP A 307 -37.18 49.61 14.62
C ASP A 307 -36.92 48.42 15.56
N PRO A 308 -37.37 47.19 15.21
CA PRO A 308 -37.13 45.99 16.01
C PRO A 308 -35.66 45.75 16.35
N LYS A 309 -34.71 46.21 15.52
CA LYS A 309 -33.28 46.04 15.76
C LYS A 309 -32.77 46.85 16.96
N ASN A 310 -33.43 47.97 17.26
CA ASN A 310 -33.06 48.87 18.36
C ASN A 310 -33.75 48.52 19.68
N ARG A 311 -34.59 47.47 19.70
CA ARG A 311 -35.41 47.13 20.87
C ARG A 311 -34.65 46.40 21.95
N ASP A 312 -33.63 45.64 21.60
CA ASP A 312 -33.03 44.69 22.53
C ASP A 312 -31.56 44.43 22.21
N ARG A 313 -30.73 44.43 23.24
CA ARG A 313 -29.29 44.16 23.14
C ARG A 313 -29.01 42.78 23.72
N ASN A 314 -28.58 41.88 22.85
CA ASN A 314 -28.34 40.49 23.20
C ASN A 314 -26.89 40.12 22.93
N LEU A 315 -26.26 39.38 23.84
CA LEU A 315 -24.93 38.82 23.64
C LEU A 315 -25.03 37.34 23.25
N TYR A 316 -24.36 36.96 22.17
CA TYR A 316 -24.30 35.60 21.67
C TYR A 316 -22.88 35.07 21.84
N VAL A 317 -22.64 34.36 22.94
CA VAL A 317 -21.41 33.59 23.09
C VAL A 317 -21.59 32.30 22.32
N GLN A 318 -20.84 32.09 21.25
CA GLN A 318 -20.93 30.87 20.44
C GLN A 318 -20.21 29.70 21.11
N ARG A 319 -19.01 29.96 21.63
CA ARG A 319 -18.20 28.99 22.37
C ARG A 319 -17.22 29.68 23.30
N LEU A 320 -16.89 28.96 24.36
CA LEU A 320 -15.77 29.26 25.25
C LEU A 320 -14.65 28.28 24.94
N GLU A 321 -13.40 28.72 24.99
CA GLU A 321 -12.25 27.89 24.66
C GLU A 321 -11.08 28.18 25.58
N VAL A 322 -10.33 27.12 25.87
CA VAL A 322 -9.07 27.19 26.58
C VAL A 322 -8.01 26.47 25.80
N GLN A 323 -6.97 27.21 25.45
CA GLN A 323 -5.79 26.71 24.80
C GLN A 323 -4.64 26.67 25.80
N GLY A 324 -4.04 25.51 26.01
CA GLY A 324 -2.88 25.37 26.88
C GLY A 324 -2.77 24.02 27.58
N PRO A 325 -1.75 23.83 28.43
CA PRO A 325 -0.76 24.84 28.80
C PRO A 325 0.13 25.24 27.61
N LEU A 326 0.38 26.54 27.47
CA LEU A 326 1.17 27.11 26.39
C LEU A 326 2.67 26.87 26.64
N GLY A 327 3.46 26.74 25.58
CA GLY A 327 4.93 26.73 25.72
C GLY A 327 5.50 25.47 26.38
N VAL A 328 4.71 24.41 26.53
CA VAL A 328 5.15 23.19 27.21
C VAL A 328 4.77 21.94 26.42
N LEU A 329 5.57 20.90 26.59
CA LEU A 329 5.28 19.60 26.03
C LEU A 329 4.08 18.94 26.73
N PRO A 330 3.28 18.15 25.97
CA PRO A 330 2.19 17.36 26.55
C PRO A 330 2.73 16.29 27.49
N ASP A 331 1.95 15.99 28.53
CA ASP A 331 2.22 14.91 29.49
C ASP A 331 0.96 14.03 29.62
N PRO A 332 1.01 12.73 29.26
CA PRO A 332 2.18 12.00 28.75
C PRO A 332 2.56 12.37 27.31
N LEU A 333 3.85 12.25 27.00
CA LEU A 333 4.35 12.37 25.63
C LEU A 333 3.86 11.19 24.75
N PRO A 334 3.60 11.41 23.45
CA PRO A 334 3.32 10.32 22.52
C PRO A 334 4.45 9.30 22.47
N GLN A 335 4.13 8.01 22.29
CA GLN A 335 5.13 6.95 22.17
C GLN A 335 6.08 7.17 20.97
N SER A 336 5.59 7.78 19.89
CA SER A 336 6.40 8.19 18.73
C SER A 336 7.46 9.21 19.14
N HIS A 337 7.08 10.22 19.93
CA HIS A 337 8.00 11.25 20.43
C HIS A 337 9.10 10.61 21.28
N ALA A 338 8.73 9.76 22.24
CA ALA A 338 9.70 9.10 23.13
C ALA A 338 10.66 8.15 22.38
N ARG A 339 10.20 7.54 21.27
CA ARG A 339 11.06 6.69 20.41
C ARG A 339 12.10 7.49 19.63
N LEU A 340 11.74 8.70 19.19
CA LEU A 340 12.61 9.55 18.38
C LEU A 340 13.53 10.40 19.24
N ILE A 341 12.96 11.11 20.22
CA ILE A 341 13.69 12.06 21.07
C ILE A 341 14.16 11.31 22.32
N THR A 342 15.32 10.66 22.18
CA THR A 342 15.95 9.83 23.22
C THR A 342 16.86 10.62 24.16
N CYS A 343 17.22 11.85 23.80
CA CYS A 343 17.93 12.78 24.66
C CYS A 343 17.49 14.22 24.38
N ARG A 344 17.74 15.11 25.35
CA ARG A 344 17.57 16.55 25.21
C ARG A 344 18.84 17.25 25.68
N PRO A 345 19.28 18.31 24.99
CA PRO A 345 20.35 19.15 25.51
C PRO A 345 19.90 19.85 26.79
N ALA A 346 20.84 20.18 27.67
CA ALA A 346 20.57 21.10 28.76
C ALA A 346 20.19 22.48 28.19
N GLU A 347 19.42 23.26 28.96
CA GLU A 347 19.03 24.61 28.54
C GLU A 347 20.26 25.46 28.21
N GLY A 348 20.26 26.07 27.01
CA GLY A 348 21.38 26.88 26.51
C GLY A 348 22.62 26.09 26.04
N ALA A 349 22.63 24.76 26.13
CA ALA A 349 23.73 23.94 25.62
C ALA A 349 23.66 23.72 24.11
N ASP A 350 24.79 23.40 23.49
CA ASP A 350 24.85 23.04 22.06
C ASP A 350 24.04 21.74 21.80
N PRO A 351 23.01 21.77 20.93
CA PRO A 351 22.17 20.60 20.66
C PRO A 351 22.86 19.54 19.78
N THR A 352 24.05 19.83 19.23
CA THR A 352 24.68 19.04 18.17
C THR A 352 24.85 17.56 18.52
N ASP A 353 25.40 17.23 19.70
CA ASP A 353 25.66 15.83 20.05
C ASP A 353 24.37 15.05 20.28
N CYS A 354 23.36 15.68 20.88
CA CYS A 354 22.04 15.08 21.03
C CYS A 354 21.34 14.88 19.69
N ALA A 355 21.42 15.88 18.80
CA ALA A 355 20.89 15.78 17.43
C ALA A 355 21.54 14.61 16.68
N ARG A 356 22.87 14.48 16.73
CA ARG A 356 23.60 13.36 16.10
C ARG A 356 23.16 12.00 16.64
N ALA A 357 23.02 11.88 17.97
CA ALA A 357 22.62 10.64 18.62
C ALA A 357 21.20 10.21 18.23
N ILE A 358 20.28 11.16 18.07
CA ILE A 358 18.90 10.92 17.61
C ILE A 358 18.87 10.60 16.11
N LEU A 359 19.53 11.41 15.29
CA LEU A 359 19.43 11.35 13.83
C LEU A 359 20.15 10.13 13.25
N ARG A 360 21.26 9.66 13.84
CA ARG A 360 22.02 8.52 13.30
C ARG A 360 21.19 7.22 13.16
N PRO A 361 20.54 6.70 14.22
CA PRO A 361 19.70 5.51 14.09
C PRO A 361 18.47 5.78 13.21
N PHE A 362 17.87 6.97 13.31
CA PHE A 362 16.71 7.34 12.51
C PHE A 362 17.00 7.33 11.01
N VAL A 363 18.04 8.05 10.59
CA VAL A 363 18.47 8.15 9.19
C VAL A 363 18.94 6.80 8.66
N THR A 364 19.62 6.00 9.48
CA THR A 364 20.05 4.65 9.10
C THR A 364 18.84 3.77 8.73
N ARG A 365 17.76 3.86 9.51
CA ARG A 365 16.53 3.12 9.25
C ARG A 365 15.73 3.71 8.08
N ALA A 366 15.63 5.03 7.99
CA ALA A 366 14.93 5.74 6.91
C ALA A 366 15.57 5.50 5.54
N PHE A 367 16.90 5.53 5.47
CA PHE A 367 17.66 5.29 4.23
C PHE A 367 17.95 3.81 4.00
N ARG A 368 17.60 2.94 4.95
CA ARG A 368 17.72 1.48 4.86
C ARG A 368 19.17 1.02 4.67
N ARG A 369 20.13 1.81 5.16
CA ARG A 369 21.57 1.56 5.15
C ARG A 369 22.25 2.42 6.24
N PRO A 370 23.48 2.12 6.65
CA PRO A 370 24.23 2.98 7.57
C PRO A 370 24.29 4.42 7.03
N ALA A 371 23.86 5.37 7.86
CA ALA A 371 23.97 6.80 7.55
C ALA A 371 25.43 7.25 7.61
N THR A 372 25.87 8.04 6.63
CA THR A 372 27.24 8.56 6.59
C THR A 372 27.43 9.67 7.62
N GLY A 373 28.68 9.96 7.99
CA GLY A 373 29.00 11.10 8.86
C GLY A 373 28.43 12.41 8.31
N ASP A 374 28.69 12.69 7.03
CA ASP A 374 28.26 13.92 6.36
C ASP A 374 26.74 14.08 6.27
N GLU A 375 26.00 12.98 6.12
CA GLU A 375 24.53 12.99 6.19
C GLU A 375 24.05 13.46 7.56
N ILE A 376 24.62 12.91 8.63
CA ILE A 376 24.26 13.29 10.00
C ILE A 376 24.69 14.72 10.31
N GLU A 377 25.88 15.13 9.88
CA GLU A 377 26.38 16.50 10.11
C GLU A 377 25.55 17.57 9.39
N ARG A 378 25.02 17.27 8.19
CA ARG A 378 24.14 18.21 7.49
C ARG A 378 22.80 18.37 8.21
N LEU A 379 22.22 17.26 8.69
CA LEU A 379 20.95 17.28 9.40
C LEU A 379 21.07 17.90 10.80
N ALA A 380 22.14 17.60 11.54
CA ALA A 380 22.41 18.23 12.84
C ALA A 380 22.57 19.74 12.72
N ARG A 381 23.15 20.24 11.62
CA ARG A 381 23.23 21.68 11.34
C ARG A 381 21.86 22.34 11.17
N LEU A 382 20.85 21.64 10.64
CA LEU A 382 19.48 22.17 10.58
C LEU A 382 18.89 22.35 11.98
N VAL A 383 19.11 21.38 12.87
CA VAL A 383 18.67 21.47 14.28
C VAL A 383 19.32 22.67 14.96
N VAL A 384 20.64 22.82 14.82
CA VAL A 384 21.38 23.96 15.39
C VAL A 384 20.87 25.28 14.83
N ALA A 385 20.63 25.37 13.52
CA ALA A 385 20.11 26.59 12.89
C ALA A 385 18.74 26.99 13.45
N ALA A 386 17.79 26.04 13.51
CA ALA A 386 16.46 26.28 14.08
C ALA A 386 16.55 26.76 15.54
N THR A 387 17.35 26.08 16.38
CA THR A 387 17.50 26.50 17.78
C THR A 387 18.13 27.88 17.96
N LYS A 388 19.01 28.31 17.03
CA LYS A 388 19.57 29.67 17.04
C LYS A 388 18.56 30.75 16.64
N GLU A 389 17.53 30.38 15.89
CA GLU A 389 16.42 31.26 15.50
C GLU A 389 15.32 31.35 16.58
N GLY A 390 15.47 30.61 17.69
CA GLY A 390 14.56 30.62 18.83
C GLY A 390 13.61 29.43 18.90
N ASP A 391 13.69 28.49 17.96
CA ASP A 391 12.89 27.27 18.00
C ASP A 391 13.34 26.33 19.13
N SER A 392 12.38 25.56 19.64
CA SER A 392 12.67 24.44 20.53
C SER A 392 13.56 23.37 19.88
N PHE A 393 14.28 22.60 20.69
CA PHE A 393 15.05 21.46 20.20
C PHE A 393 14.18 20.46 19.44
N GLU A 394 12.97 20.17 19.95
CA GLU A 394 11.97 19.32 19.30
C GLU A 394 11.63 19.81 17.89
N ARG A 395 11.41 21.12 17.72
CA ARG A 395 11.13 21.73 16.42
C ARG A 395 12.33 21.62 15.49
N GLY A 396 13.54 21.82 15.99
CA GLY A 396 14.76 21.57 15.21
C GLY A 396 14.87 20.11 14.73
N ILE A 397 14.52 19.13 15.57
CA ILE A 397 14.46 17.72 15.16
C ILE A 397 13.36 17.49 14.13
N GLN A 398 12.17 18.11 14.25
CA GLN A 398 11.13 18.03 13.23
C GLN A 398 11.64 18.47 11.86
N VAL A 399 12.31 19.63 11.77
CA VAL A 399 12.89 20.14 10.52
C VAL A 399 13.90 19.15 9.91
N ALA A 400 14.76 18.55 10.75
CA ALA A 400 15.72 17.56 10.28
C ALA A 400 15.03 16.27 9.80
N VAL A 401 13.98 15.82 10.48
CA VAL A 401 13.20 14.64 10.06
C VAL A 401 12.42 14.93 8.78
N GLU A 402 11.83 16.11 8.63
CA GLU A 402 11.17 16.54 7.40
C GLU A 402 12.13 16.46 6.21
N ALA A 403 13.36 16.98 6.37
CA ALA A 403 14.40 16.90 5.36
C ALA A 403 14.77 15.44 4.98
N VAL A 404 14.73 14.51 5.94
CA VAL A 404 14.92 13.08 5.68
C VAL A 404 13.76 12.50 4.87
N LEU A 405 12.50 12.84 5.23
CA LEU A 405 11.29 12.29 4.60
C LEU A 405 11.07 12.78 3.16
N VAL A 406 11.73 13.87 2.75
CA VAL A 406 11.73 14.35 1.35
C VAL A 406 13.04 14.06 0.61
N SER A 407 13.98 13.39 1.26
CA SER A 407 15.26 13.01 0.64
C SER A 407 15.06 11.95 -0.44
N PRO A 408 15.80 12.00 -1.57
CA PRO A 408 15.82 10.91 -2.54
C PRO A 408 16.19 9.55 -1.94
N HIS A 409 17.04 9.53 -0.90
CA HIS A 409 17.42 8.29 -0.21
C HIS A 409 16.29 7.66 0.61
N PHE A 410 15.26 8.45 0.97
CA PHE A 410 14.03 7.96 1.59
C PHE A 410 12.95 7.67 0.54
N LEU A 411 12.72 8.60 -0.39
CA LEU A 411 11.66 8.49 -1.38
C LEU A 411 11.90 7.39 -2.42
N PHE A 412 13.16 7.03 -2.70
CA PHE A 412 13.52 6.03 -3.69
C PHE A 412 14.21 4.82 -3.09
N ARG A 413 13.98 3.66 -3.70
CA ARG A 413 14.80 2.46 -3.52
C ARG A 413 15.90 2.50 -4.56
N ILE A 414 17.08 2.91 -4.11
CA ILE A 414 18.27 3.07 -4.95
C ILE A 414 19.15 1.85 -4.77
N GLU A 415 19.57 1.28 -5.90
CA GLU A 415 20.58 0.23 -5.96
C GLU A 415 21.76 0.80 -6.73
N ILE A 416 22.91 0.90 -6.08
CA ILE A 416 24.05 1.63 -6.63
C ILE A 416 24.81 0.70 -7.58
N ASP A 417 24.80 1.07 -8.86
CA ASP A 417 25.66 0.41 -9.83
C ASP A 417 27.09 0.98 -9.74
N PRO A 418 28.11 0.17 -9.39
CA PRO A 418 29.49 0.60 -9.39
C PRO A 418 30.04 0.88 -10.80
N GLN A 419 29.38 0.40 -11.85
CA GLN A 419 29.78 0.55 -13.26
C GLN A 419 28.61 1.07 -14.13
N PRO A 420 28.09 2.28 -13.85
CA PRO A 420 26.86 2.79 -14.48
C PRO A 420 26.97 3.05 -15.98
N LEU A 421 28.20 3.12 -16.52
CA LEU A 421 28.47 3.37 -17.93
C LEU A 421 28.69 2.09 -18.75
N ASP A 422 28.80 0.92 -18.10
CA ASP A 422 28.93 -0.36 -18.78
C ASP A 422 27.60 -1.13 -18.72
N PRO A 423 26.77 -1.09 -19.78
CA PRO A 423 25.48 -1.76 -19.77
C PRO A 423 25.58 -3.28 -19.62
N GLN A 424 26.74 -3.90 -19.87
CA GLN A 424 26.97 -5.34 -19.78
C GLN A 424 27.56 -5.77 -18.41
N ALA A 425 28.00 -4.82 -17.58
CA ALA A 425 28.56 -5.12 -16.27
C ALA A 425 27.48 -5.66 -15.33
N VAL A 426 27.62 -6.94 -14.95
CA VAL A 426 26.78 -7.56 -13.92
C VAL A 426 27.50 -7.49 -12.57
N HIS A 427 26.79 -7.04 -11.54
CA HIS A 427 27.28 -7.03 -10.17
C HIS A 427 26.19 -7.51 -9.20
N PRO A 428 26.57 -8.12 -8.07
CA PRO A 428 25.61 -8.41 -7.00
C PRO A 428 25.22 -7.12 -6.29
N ILE A 429 23.93 -6.96 -6.01
CA ILE A 429 23.47 -5.93 -5.05
C ILE A 429 24.06 -6.22 -3.66
N ASN A 430 24.31 -5.17 -2.87
CA ASN A 430 24.83 -5.31 -1.52
C ASN A 430 23.79 -5.89 -0.54
N GLU A 431 24.22 -6.15 0.69
CA GLU A 431 23.39 -6.81 1.70
C GLU A 431 22.19 -5.95 2.16
N PHE A 432 22.35 -4.62 2.23
CA PHE A 432 21.27 -3.69 2.59
C PHE A 432 20.26 -3.53 1.44
N GLU A 433 20.73 -3.52 0.21
CA GLU A 433 19.87 -3.57 -0.99
C GLU A 433 19.09 -4.87 -1.04
N LEU A 434 19.70 -6.02 -0.69
CA LEU A 434 18.99 -7.29 -0.58
C LEU A 434 17.93 -7.26 0.53
N ALA A 435 18.28 -6.76 1.71
CA ALA A 435 17.34 -6.60 2.82
C ALA A 435 16.15 -5.74 2.41
N THR A 436 16.40 -4.61 1.74
CA THR A 436 15.38 -3.70 1.23
C THR A 436 14.51 -4.36 0.16
N ARG A 437 15.12 -5.07 -0.81
CA ARG A 437 14.34 -5.80 -1.81
C ARG A 437 13.41 -6.82 -1.16
N LEU A 438 13.91 -7.57 -0.17
CA LEU A 438 13.13 -8.59 0.53
C LEU A 438 11.98 -7.98 1.35
N SER A 439 12.26 -6.92 2.11
CA SER A 439 11.26 -6.26 2.96
C SER A 439 10.15 -5.63 2.17
N TYR A 440 10.45 -4.92 1.07
CA TYR A 440 9.41 -4.31 0.27
C TYR A 440 8.64 -5.33 -0.57
N PHE A 441 9.27 -6.45 -0.94
CA PHE A 441 8.56 -7.53 -1.63
C PHE A 441 7.54 -8.21 -0.71
N LEU A 442 7.92 -8.54 0.53
CA LEU A 442 7.04 -9.30 1.44
C LEU A 442 6.14 -8.42 2.31
N TRP A 443 6.61 -7.25 2.73
CA TRP A 443 5.93 -6.38 3.70
C TRP A 443 5.56 -5.00 3.14
N SER A 444 5.98 -4.67 1.90
CA SER A 444 5.82 -3.33 1.30
C SER A 444 6.25 -2.21 2.25
N SER A 445 7.32 -2.44 3.02
CA SER A 445 7.85 -1.54 4.04
C SER A 445 9.35 -1.78 4.27
N LEU A 446 9.96 -0.95 5.12
CA LEU A 446 11.37 -1.00 5.48
C LEU A 446 11.80 -2.33 6.15
N PRO A 447 13.07 -2.74 6.01
CA PRO A 447 13.66 -3.85 6.75
C PRO A 447 13.55 -3.63 8.26
N ASP A 448 13.25 -4.69 9.02
CA ASP A 448 13.32 -4.63 10.48
C ASP A 448 14.75 -4.73 11.00
N ASP A 449 14.91 -4.59 12.32
CA ASP A 449 16.23 -4.52 12.95
C ASP A 449 17.02 -5.83 12.78
N GLU A 450 16.34 -6.98 12.75
CA GLU A 450 16.99 -8.28 12.50
C GLU A 450 17.56 -8.34 11.07
N LEU A 451 16.77 -7.93 10.07
CA LEU A 451 17.21 -7.93 8.68
C LEU A 451 18.32 -6.90 8.43
N MET A 452 18.22 -5.72 9.05
CA MET A 452 19.28 -4.69 9.02
C MET A 452 20.57 -5.17 9.68
N ARG A 453 20.49 -5.89 10.80
CA ARG A 453 21.66 -6.45 11.48
C ARG A 453 22.33 -7.54 10.63
N LEU A 454 21.55 -8.47 10.06
CA LEU A 454 22.10 -9.49 9.16
C LEU A 454 22.76 -8.87 7.93
N ALA A 455 22.21 -7.78 7.41
CA ALA A 455 22.80 -7.06 6.30
C ALA A 455 24.12 -6.38 6.70
N HIS A 456 24.15 -5.73 7.87
CA HIS A 456 25.35 -5.12 8.44
C HIS A 456 26.47 -6.16 8.64
N ASP A 457 26.14 -7.34 9.14
CA ASP A 457 27.11 -8.40 9.46
C ASP A 457 27.55 -9.21 8.22
N GLY A 458 27.08 -8.85 7.02
CA GLY A 458 27.35 -9.60 5.78
C GLY A 458 26.85 -11.04 5.84
N ALA A 459 25.75 -11.27 6.57
CA ALA A 459 25.27 -12.60 6.93
C ALA A 459 23.94 -12.97 6.27
N LEU A 460 23.24 -12.04 5.61
CA LEU A 460 21.91 -12.31 5.07
C LEU A 460 21.96 -13.35 3.95
N ARG A 461 22.97 -13.30 3.07
CA ARG A 461 23.15 -14.28 1.98
C ARG A 461 23.80 -15.59 2.40
N LYS A 462 24.32 -15.70 3.63
CA LYS A 462 24.95 -16.93 4.10
C LYS A 462 23.93 -18.07 4.10
N GLU A 463 24.42 -19.29 3.87
CA GLU A 463 23.59 -20.47 3.67
C GLU A 463 22.55 -20.63 4.80
N GLY A 464 21.30 -20.87 4.42
CA GLY A 464 20.18 -21.02 5.35
C GLY A 464 19.55 -19.70 5.84
N ASN A 465 20.32 -18.62 6.02
CA ASN A 465 19.81 -17.37 6.63
C ASN A 465 18.73 -16.70 5.79
N LEU A 466 18.94 -16.55 4.48
CA LEU A 466 17.95 -15.92 3.60
C LEU A 466 16.60 -16.67 3.63
N ALA A 467 16.64 -18.01 3.54
CA ALA A 467 15.44 -18.83 3.57
C ALA A 467 14.75 -18.78 4.95
N ALA A 468 15.52 -18.72 6.04
CA ALA A 468 14.98 -18.54 7.38
C ALA A 468 14.27 -17.18 7.53
N GLN A 469 14.88 -16.09 7.03
CA GLN A 469 14.29 -14.76 7.06
C GLN A 469 13.01 -14.68 6.23
N VAL A 470 12.97 -15.26 5.02
CA VAL A 470 11.74 -15.34 4.21
C VAL A 470 10.62 -16.01 4.99
N ARG A 471 10.87 -17.18 5.60
CA ARG A 471 9.84 -17.90 6.39
C ARG A 471 9.39 -17.11 7.62
N ARG A 472 10.31 -16.44 8.31
CA ARG A 472 9.99 -15.57 9.45
C ARG A 472 9.08 -14.43 9.01
N MET A 473 9.45 -13.75 7.92
CA MET A 473 8.72 -12.60 7.41
C MET A 473 7.33 -12.97 6.88
N LEU A 474 7.17 -14.13 6.24
CA LEU A 474 5.87 -14.62 5.79
C LEU A 474 4.91 -14.92 6.96
N LYS A 475 5.43 -15.31 8.13
CA LYS A 475 4.62 -15.55 9.34
C LYS A 475 4.18 -14.26 10.03
N ASP A 476 4.93 -13.18 9.86
CA ASP A 476 4.63 -11.87 10.45
C ASP A 476 3.33 -11.28 9.86
N PRO A 477 2.47 -10.63 10.66
CA PRO A 477 1.24 -9.98 10.15
C PRO A 477 1.46 -8.98 9.01
N LYS A 478 2.65 -8.38 8.89
CA LYS A 478 2.99 -7.49 7.77
C LYS A 478 2.96 -8.20 6.41
N SER A 479 3.06 -9.53 6.35
CA SER A 479 2.98 -10.29 5.10
C SER A 479 1.61 -10.18 4.42
N ALA A 480 0.57 -9.71 5.12
CA ALA A 480 -0.70 -9.32 4.49
C ALA A 480 -0.49 -8.29 3.37
N ALA A 481 0.54 -7.44 3.45
CA ALA A 481 0.86 -6.48 2.39
C ALA A 481 1.22 -7.16 1.07
N LEU A 482 1.81 -8.35 1.07
CA LEU A 482 2.03 -9.14 -0.14
C LEU A 482 0.70 -9.48 -0.81
N VAL A 483 -0.32 -9.85 -0.03
CA VAL A 483 -1.64 -10.16 -0.57
C VAL A 483 -2.26 -8.90 -1.20
N GLU A 484 -2.28 -7.79 -0.45
CA GLU A 484 -2.90 -6.53 -0.87
C GLU A 484 -2.22 -5.88 -2.08
N ASN A 485 -0.89 -5.93 -2.13
CA ASN A 485 -0.11 -5.21 -3.13
C ASN A 485 0.35 -6.10 -4.29
N PHE A 486 0.37 -7.42 -4.14
CA PHE A 486 0.66 -8.34 -5.25
C PHE A 486 -0.59 -9.05 -5.74
N ALA A 487 -1.24 -9.88 -4.92
CA ALA A 487 -2.34 -10.73 -5.38
C ALA A 487 -3.55 -9.92 -5.87
N MET A 488 -3.96 -8.88 -5.15
CA MET A 488 -5.12 -8.08 -5.55
C MET A 488 -4.89 -7.30 -6.86
N GLN A 489 -3.63 -6.97 -7.18
CA GLN A 489 -3.24 -6.34 -8.44
C GLN A 489 -3.11 -7.36 -9.56
N TRP A 490 -2.41 -8.47 -9.31
CA TRP A 490 -2.26 -9.59 -10.23
C TRP A 490 -3.61 -10.11 -10.73
N LEU A 491 -4.58 -10.25 -9.82
CA LEU A 491 -5.93 -10.70 -10.14
C LEU A 491 -6.85 -9.57 -10.64
N GLN A 492 -6.34 -8.35 -10.77
CA GLN A 492 -7.06 -7.14 -11.20
C GLN A 492 -8.28 -6.79 -10.31
N LEU A 493 -8.28 -7.23 -9.06
CA LEU A 493 -9.41 -7.08 -8.15
C LEU A 493 -9.61 -5.65 -7.65
N ARG A 494 -8.61 -4.79 -7.79
CA ARG A 494 -8.78 -3.34 -7.57
C ARG A 494 -9.82 -2.71 -8.52
N ASN A 495 -10.15 -3.37 -9.63
CA ASN A 495 -11.21 -2.94 -10.55
C ASN A 495 -12.61 -3.33 -10.06
N LEU A 496 -12.74 -4.15 -9.00
CA LEU A 496 -14.03 -4.57 -8.48
C LEU A 496 -14.88 -3.39 -7.99
N LYS A 497 -14.24 -2.35 -7.43
CA LYS A 497 -14.90 -1.08 -7.07
C LYS A 497 -15.51 -0.32 -8.26
N LEU A 498 -14.99 -0.56 -9.47
CA LEU A 498 -15.47 0.03 -10.72
C LEU A 498 -16.54 -0.83 -11.39
N ALA A 499 -16.73 -2.08 -10.94
CA ALA A 499 -17.73 -2.97 -11.50
C ALA A 499 -19.14 -2.52 -11.10
N ASN A 500 -19.98 -2.22 -12.09
CA ASN A 500 -21.36 -1.78 -11.89
C ASN A 500 -22.34 -2.76 -12.55
N PRO A 501 -22.62 -3.92 -11.93
CA PRO A 501 -23.70 -4.80 -12.37
C PRO A 501 -25.04 -4.04 -12.45
N ASP A 502 -25.86 -4.39 -13.45
CA ASP A 502 -27.20 -3.83 -13.60
C ASP A 502 -28.08 -4.28 -12.43
N LEU A 503 -28.42 -3.36 -11.52
CA LEU A 503 -29.20 -3.64 -10.32
C LEU A 503 -30.65 -4.07 -10.62
N LYS A 504 -31.17 -3.84 -11.83
CA LYS A 504 -32.47 -4.40 -12.23
C LYS A 504 -32.37 -5.90 -12.49
N GLN A 505 -31.24 -6.37 -13.00
CA GLN A 505 -30.99 -7.78 -13.28
C GLN A 505 -30.38 -8.51 -12.07
N PHE A 506 -29.54 -7.81 -11.30
CA PHE A 506 -28.81 -8.34 -10.15
C PHE A 506 -29.14 -7.53 -8.88
N PRO A 507 -30.38 -7.60 -8.36
CA PRO A 507 -30.84 -6.75 -7.26
C PRO A 507 -30.10 -6.98 -5.94
N ASP A 508 -29.51 -8.15 -5.75
CA ASP A 508 -28.76 -8.49 -4.54
C ASP A 508 -27.34 -7.89 -4.50
N PHE A 509 -26.85 -7.36 -5.63
CA PHE A 509 -25.53 -6.75 -5.69
C PHE A 509 -25.52 -5.39 -4.98
N ASN A 510 -24.60 -5.24 -4.03
CA ASN A 510 -24.39 -4.00 -3.26
C ASN A 510 -22.94 -3.94 -2.77
N ASP A 511 -22.54 -2.79 -2.22
CA ASP A 511 -21.17 -2.58 -1.75
C ASP A 511 -20.75 -3.55 -0.63
N ALA A 512 -21.68 -3.98 0.21
CA ALA A 512 -21.39 -4.97 1.25
C ALA A 512 -21.10 -6.36 0.65
N LEU A 513 -21.83 -6.78 -0.38
CA LEU A 513 -21.52 -8.00 -1.12
C LEU A 513 -20.18 -7.88 -1.85
N ARG A 514 -19.94 -6.74 -2.52
CA ARG A 514 -18.68 -6.43 -3.21
C ARG A 514 -17.48 -6.56 -2.27
N SER A 515 -17.56 -5.94 -1.09
CA SER A 515 -16.53 -6.04 -0.05
C SER A 515 -16.34 -7.47 0.46
N ALA A 516 -17.41 -8.25 0.55
CA ALA A 516 -17.33 -9.65 0.95
C ALA A 516 -16.60 -10.52 -0.08
N MET A 517 -16.87 -10.32 -1.38
CA MET A 517 -16.17 -11.00 -2.48
C MET A 517 -14.66 -10.70 -2.49
N GLU A 518 -14.30 -9.43 -2.25
CA GLU A 518 -12.89 -9.02 -2.14
C GLU A 518 -12.20 -9.69 -0.94
N THR A 519 -12.88 -9.69 0.21
CA THR A 519 -12.38 -10.26 1.45
C THR A 519 -12.16 -11.77 1.37
N GLU A 520 -13.06 -12.51 0.71
CA GLU A 520 -12.87 -13.93 0.41
C GLU A 520 -11.53 -14.17 -0.28
N THR A 521 -11.27 -13.43 -1.36
CA THR A 521 -10.10 -13.68 -2.20
C THR A 521 -8.80 -13.32 -1.50
N ARG A 522 -8.84 -12.23 -0.72
CA ARG A 522 -7.73 -11.84 0.15
C ARG A 522 -7.42 -12.92 1.18
N LEU A 523 -8.42 -13.38 1.95
CA LEU A 523 -8.22 -14.41 2.99
C LEU A 523 -7.76 -15.74 2.39
N PHE A 524 -8.31 -16.12 1.25
CA PHE A 524 -7.93 -17.32 0.53
C PHE A 524 -6.45 -17.30 0.12
N PHE A 525 -6.01 -16.24 -0.54
CA PHE A 525 -4.60 -16.11 -0.96
C PHE A 525 -3.67 -15.96 0.25
N GLU A 526 -4.10 -15.25 1.30
CA GLU A 526 -3.37 -15.17 2.57
C GLU A 526 -3.17 -16.57 3.17
N ALA A 527 -4.19 -17.42 3.19
CA ALA A 527 -4.09 -18.78 3.69
C ALA A 527 -3.10 -19.63 2.87
N ILE A 528 -3.12 -19.52 1.54
CA ILE A 528 -2.16 -20.23 0.67
C ILE A 528 -0.72 -19.85 1.03
N VAL A 529 -0.44 -18.55 1.16
CA VAL A 529 0.90 -18.05 1.44
C VAL A 529 1.36 -18.38 2.87
N ARG A 530 0.51 -18.14 3.86
CA ARG A 530 0.88 -18.28 5.28
C ARG A 530 0.95 -19.73 5.76
N GLU A 531 0.10 -20.60 5.19
CA GLU A 531 0.10 -22.03 5.51
C GLU A 531 1.08 -22.85 4.64
N ASP A 532 1.87 -22.19 3.77
CA ASP A 532 2.81 -22.84 2.83
C ASP A 532 2.10 -23.92 1.98
N ARG A 533 0.92 -23.57 1.45
CA ARG A 533 0.09 -24.50 0.68
C ARG A 533 0.63 -24.69 -0.73
N SER A 534 0.14 -25.72 -1.39
CA SER A 534 0.41 -25.95 -2.81
C SER A 534 -0.05 -24.75 -3.65
N LEU A 535 0.77 -24.35 -4.62
CA LEU A 535 0.36 -23.34 -5.60
C LEU A 535 -0.85 -23.82 -6.44
N PHE A 536 -1.03 -25.13 -6.58
CA PHE A 536 -2.19 -25.70 -7.29
C PHE A 536 -3.50 -25.37 -6.59
N ASP A 537 -3.50 -25.19 -5.26
CA ASP A 537 -4.69 -24.78 -4.50
C ASP A 537 -5.27 -23.47 -5.05
N VAL A 538 -4.46 -22.58 -5.66
CA VAL A 538 -4.97 -21.38 -6.34
C VAL A 538 -6.04 -21.73 -7.39
N LEU A 539 -5.94 -22.89 -8.03
CA LEU A 539 -6.86 -23.33 -9.09
C LEU A 539 -7.93 -24.29 -8.60
N ASP A 540 -7.62 -25.21 -7.69
CA ASP A 540 -8.49 -26.34 -7.35
C ASP A 540 -8.68 -26.59 -5.84
N ALA A 541 -8.41 -25.59 -5.00
CA ALA A 541 -8.63 -25.71 -3.57
C ALA A 541 -10.05 -26.18 -3.22
N ASN A 542 -10.13 -27.12 -2.28
CA ASN A 542 -11.40 -27.60 -1.73
C ASN A 542 -11.94 -26.75 -0.58
N PHE A 543 -11.49 -25.50 -0.44
CA PHE A 543 -11.91 -24.61 0.64
C PHE A 543 -11.98 -23.16 0.17
N THR A 544 -12.80 -22.36 0.85
CA THR A 544 -12.85 -20.90 0.70
C THR A 544 -13.17 -20.24 2.04
N PHE A 545 -13.24 -18.91 2.07
CA PHE A 545 -13.64 -18.10 3.21
C PHE A 545 -14.92 -17.33 2.91
N VAL A 546 -15.97 -17.55 3.70
CA VAL A 546 -17.26 -16.87 3.53
C VAL A 546 -17.79 -16.35 4.87
N ASN A 547 -18.42 -15.18 4.85
CA ASN A 547 -19.36 -14.78 5.90
C ASN A 547 -20.79 -15.12 5.47
N GLU A 548 -21.79 -14.84 6.31
CA GLU A 548 -23.19 -15.21 6.03
C GLU A 548 -23.70 -14.65 4.70
N ARG A 549 -23.34 -13.40 4.37
CA ARG A 549 -23.75 -12.75 3.12
C ARG A 549 -23.21 -13.48 1.90
N LEU A 550 -21.92 -13.77 1.87
CA LEU A 550 -21.29 -14.44 0.75
C LEU A 550 -21.72 -15.91 0.66
N ALA A 551 -21.89 -16.57 1.80
CA ALA A 551 -22.42 -17.93 1.87
C ALA A 551 -23.83 -18.01 1.27
N ARG A 552 -24.73 -17.06 1.60
CA ARG A 552 -26.05 -16.96 0.97
C ARG A 552 -25.96 -16.73 -0.54
N HIS A 553 -25.07 -15.83 -0.98
CA HIS A 553 -24.83 -15.59 -2.40
C HIS A 553 -24.34 -16.86 -3.13
N TYR A 554 -23.62 -17.73 -2.43
CA TYR A 554 -23.10 -18.98 -2.99
C TYR A 554 -23.98 -20.21 -2.81
N GLY A 555 -25.04 -20.11 -2.01
CA GLY A 555 -25.85 -21.25 -1.61
C GLY A 555 -25.14 -22.20 -0.64
N ILE A 556 -24.16 -21.72 0.13
CA ILE A 556 -23.44 -22.50 1.14
C ILE A 556 -24.22 -22.44 2.47
N PRO A 557 -24.76 -23.56 2.97
CA PRO A 557 -25.52 -23.58 4.22
C PRO A 557 -24.60 -23.53 5.45
N GLY A 558 -25.15 -23.16 6.60
CA GLY A 558 -24.50 -23.34 7.91
C GLY A 558 -23.56 -22.21 8.36
N VAL A 559 -23.44 -21.12 7.60
CA VAL A 559 -22.62 -19.94 7.96
C VAL A 559 -23.51 -18.80 8.44
N GLN A 560 -23.18 -18.21 9.59
CA GLN A 560 -23.94 -17.12 10.23
C GLN A 560 -23.01 -15.99 10.70
N GLY A 561 -23.52 -14.76 10.68
CA GLY A 561 -22.81 -13.56 11.10
C GLY A 561 -21.87 -12.95 10.06
N GLU A 562 -21.32 -11.79 10.42
CA GLU A 562 -20.44 -10.99 9.56
C GLU A 562 -18.99 -11.51 9.49
N GLN A 563 -18.61 -12.40 10.42
CA GLN A 563 -17.27 -12.97 10.50
C GLN A 563 -17.03 -14.01 9.38
N PHE A 564 -15.86 -13.94 8.76
CA PHE A 564 -15.46 -14.91 7.74
C PHE A 564 -15.05 -16.23 8.37
N GLN A 565 -15.55 -17.33 7.81
CA GLN A 565 -15.28 -18.68 8.24
C GLN A 565 -14.68 -19.46 7.07
N ARG A 566 -13.64 -20.26 7.36
CA ARG A 566 -13.12 -21.22 6.38
C ARG A 566 -14.11 -22.37 6.25
N VAL A 567 -14.56 -22.64 5.03
CA VAL A 567 -15.51 -23.72 4.72
C VAL A 567 -14.90 -24.68 3.71
N THR A 568 -15.24 -25.96 3.82
CA THR A 568 -14.91 -26.96 2.80
C THR A 568 -15.96 -26.91 1.70
N LEU A 569 -15.50 -26.86 0.46
CA LEU A 569 -16.35 -26.87 -0.72
C LEU A 569 -16.73 -28.31 -1.06
N ALA A 570 -18.03 -28.57 -1.19
CA ALA A 570 -18.55 -29.90 -1.49
C ALA A 570 -18.35 -30.28 -2.97
N THR A 571 -18.14 -29.29 -3.84
CA THR A 571 -18.10 -29.50 -5.29
C THR A 571 -16.92 -28.74 -5.92
N PRO A 572 -16.28 -29.30 -6.97
CA PRO A 572 -15.08 -28.73 -7.56
C PRO A 572 -15.33 -27.47 -8.39
N GLU A 573 -16.58 -27.14 -8.74
CA GLU A 573 -16.93 -25.99 -9.59
C GLU A 573 -16.65 -24.64 -8.92
N ARG A 574 -16.46 -24.61 -7.59
CA ARG A 574 -16.03 -23.43 -6.83
C ARG A 574 -14.58 -23.49 -6.36
N GLY A 575 -13.81 -24.46 -6.84
CA GLY A 575 -12.41 -24.61 -6.47
C GLY A 575 -11.56 -23.42 -6.91
N GLY A 576 -10.73 -22.92 -5.99
CA GLY A 576 -9.76 -21.86 -6.26
C GLY A 576 -10.34 -20.53 -6.74
N ILE A 577 -9.44 -19.66 -7.22
CA ILE A 577 -9.76 -18.27 -7.61
C ILE A 577 -10.69 -18.16 -8.81
N LEU A 578 -10.78 -19.22 -9.64
CA LEU A 578 -11.65 -19.22 -10.81
C LEU A 578 -13.13 -19.29 -10.42
N GLY A 579 -13.44 -19.84 -9.23
CA GLY A 579 -14.77 -19.90 -8.65
C GLY A 579 -15.17 -18.67 -7.83
N HIS A 580 -14.23 -17.77 -7.53
CA HIS A 580 -14.49 -16.60 -6.70
C HIS A 580 -15.32 -15.54 -7.44
N ALA A 581 -16.35 -15.02 -6.78
CA ALA A 581 -17.23 -14.03 -7.39
C ALA A 581 -16.51 -12.72 -7.72
N SER A 582 -15.47 -12.35 -6.95
CA SER A 582 -14.61 -11.20 -7.24
C SER A 582 -14.01 -11.28 -8.66
N VAL A 583 -13.40 -12.42 -9.01
CA VAL A 583 -12.80 -12.70 -10.32
C VAL A 583 -13.89 -12.80 -11.39
N LEU A 584 -14.99 -13.52 -11.09
CA LEU A 584 -16.11 -13.66 -12.03
C LEU A 584 -16.75 -12.31 -12.36
N THR A 585 -16.83 -11.38 -11.41
CA THR A 585 -17.38 -10.03 -11.60
C THR A 585 -16.44 -9.17 -12.43
N VAL A 586 -15.14 -9.07 -12.11
CA VAL A 586 -14.19 -8.22 -12.88
C VAL A 586 -13.98 -8.72 -14.31
N THR A 587 -14.26 -10.00 -14.57
CA THR A 587 -14.19 -10.61 -15.92
C THR A 587 -15.52 -10.62 -16.67
N SER A 588 -16.55 -9.92 -16.18
CA SER A 588 -17.89 -9.88 -16.79
C SER A 588 -18.28 -8.49 -17.33
N ASN A 589 -19.47 -8.39 -17.93
CA ASN A 589 -20.12 -7.12 -18.27
C ASN A 589 -21.19 -6.76 -17.21
N PRO A 590 -21.61 -5.49 -17.11
CA PRO A 590 -22.69 -5.08 -16.21
C PRO A 590 -23.96 -5.93 -16.27
N THR A 591 -24.35 -6.40 -17.46
CA THR A 591 -25.62 -7.08 -17.72
C THR A 591 -25.47 -8.58 -17.95
N ARG A 592 -24.25 -9.11 -18.12
CA ARG A 592 -24.04 -10.52 -18.50
C ARG A 592 -22.63 -11.02 -18.22
N THR A 593 -22.51 -12.34 -18.06
CA THR A 593 -21.21 -13.05 -18.10
C THR A 593 -20.51 -12.83 -19.44
N SER A 594 -19.17 -12.94 -19.46
CA SER A 594 -18.37 -12.78 -20.67
C SER A 594 -17.27 -13.85 -20.77
N PRO A 595 -17.52 -14.96 -21.49
CA PRO A 595 -16.50 -15.98 -21.75
C PRO A 595 -15.25 -15.41 -22.43
N VAL A 596 -15.41 -14.41 -23.30
CA VAL A 596 -14.29 -13.76 -24.02
C VAL A 596 -13.38 -12.99 -23.06
N LYS A 597 -13.95 -12.15 -22.19
CA LYS A 597 -13.18 -11.41 -21.18
C LYS A 597 -12.50 -12.35 -20.19
N ARG A 598 -13.21 -13.41 -19.76
CA ARG A 598 -12.67 -14.42 -18.85
C ARG A 598 -11.53 -15.22 -19.48
N GLY A 599 -11.70 -15.68 -20.71
CA GLY A 599 -10.65 -16.39 -21.46
C GLY A 599 -9.41 -15.52 -21.67
N LYS A 600 -9.59 -14.25 -22.04
CA LYS A 600 -8.48 -13.28 -22.11
C LYS A 600 -7.77 -13.15 -20.75
N TRP A 601 -8.53 -12.97 -19.67
CA TRP A 601 -7.96 -12.82 -18.33
C TRP A 601 -7.16 -14.05 -17.90
N VAL A 602 -7.63 -15.28 -18.19
CA VAL A 602 -6.87 -16.52 -17.90
C VAL A 602 -5.58 -16.58 -18.71
N LEU A 603 -5.64 -16.33 -20.01
CA LEU A 603 -4.47 -16.33 -20.90
C LEU A 603 -3.43 -15.30 -20.45
N GLU A 604 -3.86 -14.11 -20.08
CA GLU A 604 -2.99 -13.00 -19.69
C GLU A 604 -2.43 -13.15 -18.27
N ASN A 605 -3.28 -13.37 -17.27
CA ASN A 605 -2.90 -13.30 -15.86
C ASN A 605 -2.41 -14.65 -15.31
N LEU A 606 -2.91 -15.79 -15.81
CA LEU A 606 -2.51 -17.11 -15.30
C LEU A 606 -1.47 -17.80 -16.18
N LEU A 607 -1.64 -17.73 -17.50
CA LEU A 607 -0.79 -18.45 -18.46
C LEU A 607 0.36 -17.60 -19.04
N GLY A 608 0.33 -16.27 -18.85
CA GLY A 608 1.36 -15.36 -19.38
C GLY A 608 1.45 -15.34 -20.90
N ALA A 609 0.35 -15.60 -21.59
CA ALA A 609 0.24 -15.73 -23.04
C ALA A 609 -0.94 -14.89 -23.58
N PRO A 610 -0.88 -13.54 -23.47
CA PRO A 610 -1.99 -12.68 -23.85
C PRO A 610 -2.37 -12.88 -25.32
N PRO A 611 -3.68 -12.83 -25.66
CA PRO A 611 -4.13 -12.95 -27.04
C PRO A 611 -3.64 -11.76 -27.89
N PRO A 612 -3.50 -11.93 -29.21
CA PRO A 612 -3.14 -10.83 -30.10
C PRO A 612 -4.16 -9.69 -30.02
N PRO A 613 -3.75 -8.43 -30.29
CA PRO A 613 -4.67 -7.31 -30.32
C PRO A 613 -5.76 -7.56 -31.38
N PRO A 614 -7.01 -7.11 -31.13
CA PRO A 614 -8.10 -7.29 -32.07
C PRO A 614 -7.77 -6.56 -33.40
N PRO A 615 -8.21 -7.10 -34.56
CA PRO A 615 -8.16 -6.37 -35.82
C PRO A 615 -8.91 -5.03 -35.71
N ALA A 616 -8.47 -4.00 -36.43
CA ALA A 616 -9.05 -2.66 -36.35
C ALA A 616 -10.55 -2.58 -36.70
N ASP A 617 -11.09 -3.56 -37.45
CA ASP A 617 -12.42 -3.50 -38.07
C ASP A 617 -13.44 -4.52 -37.51
N VAL A 618 -13.29 -4.99 -36.25
CA VAL A 618 -14.27 -5.94 -35.68
C VAL A 618 -15.47 -5.19 -35.06
N PRO A 619 -16.72 -5.41 -35.52
CA PRO A 619 -17.92 -4.83 -34.92
C PRO A 619 -18.16 -5.36 -33.50
N GLU A 620 -18.80 -4.57 -32.63
CA GLU A 620 -19.24 -5.05 -31.32
C GLU A 620 -20.19 -6.25 -31.44
N LEU A 621 -20.01 -7.24 -30.57
CA LEU A 621 -20.91 -8.40 -30.48
C LEU A 621 -22.31 -7.93 -30.11
N LYS A 622 -23.31 -8.35 -30.90
CA LYS A 622 -24.73 -8.06 -30.65
C LYS A 622 -25.13 -8.38 -29.20
N GLU A 623 -25.98 -7.55 -28.62
CA GLU A 623 -26.60 -7.83 -27.33
C GLU A 623 -27.32 -9.19 -27.40
N ALA A 624 -27.09 -10.02 -26.38
CA ALA A 624 -27.62 -11.38 -26.38
C ALA A 624 -29.05 -11.31 -25.85
N GLU A 625 -30.02 -11.53 -26.74
CA GLU A 625 -31.42 -11.78 -26.38
C GLU A 625 -31.55 -13.22 -25.86
N GLY A 626 -31.26 -13.43 -24.58
CA GLY A 626 -31.42 -14.75 -23.97
C GLY A 626 -31.40 -14.67 -22.45
N LYS A 627 -32.38 -15.30 -21.80
CA LYS A 627 -32.38 -15.50 -20.35
C LYS A 627 -31.14 -16.31 -19.97
N LEU A 628 -30.39 -15.81 -18.99
CA LEU A 628 -29.35 -16.57 -18.32
C LEU A 628 -30.03 -17.70 -17.53
N GLU A 629 -29.92 -18.93 -18.00
CA GLU A 629 -30.18 -20.11 -17.17
C GLU A 629 -28.91 -20.38 -16.37
N GLY A 630 -29.02 -20.18 -15.04
CA GLY A 630 -27.96 -20.42 -14.06
C GLY A 630 -28.16 -21.74 -13.35
#